data_AF-A0A9E5PT11-F1
#
_entry.id   AF-A0A9E5PT11-F1
#
_cell.length_a   1.000
_cell.length_b   1.000
_cell.length_c   1.000
_cell.angle_alpha   90.00
_cell.angle_beta   90.00
_cell.angle_gamma   90.00
#
_symmetry.space_group_name_H-M   'P 1'
#
loop_
_entity.id
_entity.type
_entity.pdbx_description
1 polymer ?
#
loop_
_entity_poly.entity_id
_entity_poly.type
_entity_poly.pdbx_seq_one_letter_code
_entity_poly.pdbx_strand_id
1 'polypeptide(L)' 'MTQEALGRRSGVSMYVIAHIERQARNPSLQTLAKLCVPLQCTLEELLSPPRLARE' A
#
# COMPACT_ATOMS: atom_id res chain seq x y z
N MET A 1 -11.26 1.54 0.70
CA MET A 1 -11.44 0.18 0.13
C MET A 1 -11.14 -0.85 1.21
N THR A 2 -11.57 -2.11 1.07
CA THR A 2 -11.20 -3.18 2.03
C THR A 2 -9.85 -3.82 1.66
N GLN A 3 -9.17 -4.46 2.62
CA GLN A 3 -7.94 -5.23 2.37
C GLN A 3 -8.18 -6.35 1.35
N GLU A 4 -9.35 -6.99 1.39
CA GLU A 4 -9.75 -8.01 0.42
C GLU A 4 -9.80 -7.43 -1.01
N ALA A 5 -10.50 -6.30 -1.17
CA ALA A 5 -10.63 -5.64 -2.46
C ALA A 5 -9.28 -5.16 -3.00
N LEU A 6 -8.42 -4.61 -2.13
CA LEU A 6 -7.06 -4.20 -2.50
C LEU A 6 -6.23 -5.40 -2.92
N GLY A 7 -6.30 -6.52 -2.20
CA GLY A 7 -5.57 -7.72 -2.53
C GLY A 7 -5.97 -8.33 -3.88
N ARG A 8 -7.28 -8.41 -4.14
CA ARG A 8 -7.81 -8.86 -5.44
C ARG A 8 -7.33 -7.99 -6.60
N ARG A 9 -7.26 -6.65 -6.41
CA ARG A 9 -6.85 -5.72 -7.47
C ARG A 9 -5.34 -5.61 -7.67
N SER A 10 -4.55 -5.80 -6.62
CA SER A 10 -3.08 -5.69 -6.66
C SER A 10 -2.36 -7.03 -6.91
N GLY A 11 -3.06 -8.16 -6.72
CA GLY A 11 -2.43 -9.49 -6.68
C GLY A 11 -1.56 -9.71 -5.43
N VAL A 12 -1.75 -8.91 -4.38
CA VAL A 12 -1.10 -9.07 -3.08
C VAL A 12 -2.09 -9.72 -2.10
N SER A 13 -1.64 -10.70 -1.31
CA SER A 13 -2.53 -11.35 -0.34
C SER A 13 -3.05 -10.35 0.71
N MET A 14 -4.33 -10.48 1.10
CA MET A 14 -4.95 -9.70 2.17
C MET A 14 -4.11 -9.76 3.47
N TYR A 15 -3.54 -10.92 3.81
CA TYR A 15 -2.70 -11.07 4.99
C TYR A 15 -1.42 -10.22 4.91
N VAL A 16 -0.80 -10.13 3.73
CA VAL A 16 0.38 -9.29 3.51
C VAL A 16 0.02 -7.82 3.70
N ILE A 17 -1.11 -7.38 3.16
CA ILE A 17 -1.63 -6.02 3.34
C ILE A 17 -1.86 -5.73 4.83
N ALA A 18 -2.53 -6.63 5.55
CA ALA A 18 -2.75 -6.49 7.00
C ALA A 18 -1.44 -6.42 7.80
N HIS A 19 -0.39 -7.14 7.39
CA HIS A 19 0.93 -7.05 8.01
C HIS A 19 1.62 -5.72 7.71
N ILE A 20 1.48 -5.17 6.51
CA ILE A 20 2.02 -3.86 6.14
C ILE A 20 1.36 -2.76 6.98
N GLU A 21 0.03 -2.76 7.08
CA GLU A 21 -0.73 -1.75 7.84
C GLU A 21 -0.41 -1.78 9.34
N ARG A 22 -0.11 -2.96 9.89
CA ARG A 22 0.32 -3.15 11.29
C ARG A 22 1.81 -2.90 11.51
N GLN A 23 2.55 -2.49 10.48
CA GLN A 23 4.01 -2.32 10.50
C GLN A 23 4.77 -3.59 10.96
N ALA A 24 4.15 -4.77 10.77
CA ALA A 24 4.69 -6.04 11.26
C ALA A 24 5.76 -6.64 10.32
N ARG A 25 5.87 -6.13 9.09
CA ARG A 25 6.90 -6.52 8.12
C ARG A 25 7.34 -5.31 7.30
N ASN A 26 8.60 -5.33 6.86
CA ASN A 26 9.09 -4.41 5.83
C ASN A 26 8.82 -5.03 4.44
N PRO A 27 7.83 -4.54 3.68
CA PRO A 27 7.52 -5.07 2.35
C PRO A 27 8.63 -4.74 1.34
N SER A 28 8.78 -5.57 0.30
CA SER A 28 9.67 -5.25 -0.81
C SER A 28 9.09 -4.11 -1.66
N LEU A 29 9.96 -3.39 -2.37
CA LEU A 29 9.55 -2.36 -3.34
C LEU A 29 8.61 -2.92 -4.42
N GLN A 30 8.81 -4.18 -4.83
CA GLN A 30 7.92 -4.84 -5.79
C GLN A 30 6.50 -5.04 -5.22
N THR A 31 6.38 -5.42 -3.94
CA THR A 31 5.07 -5.54 -3.27
C THR A 31 4.40 -4.17 -3.17
N LEU A 32 5.14 -3.13 -2.80
CA LEU A 32 4.62 -1.77 -2.73
C LEU A 32 4.17 -1.27 -4.11
N ALA A 33 4.95 -1.49 -5.16
CA ALA A 33 4.59 -1.12 -6.53
C ALA A 33 3.29 -1.79 -7.01
N LYS A 34 3.03 -3.04 -6.62
CA LYS A 34 1.76 -3.73 -6.91
C LYS A 34 0.57 -3.06 -6.22
N LEU A 35 0.76 -2.55 -5.00
CA LEU A 35 -0.28 -1.85 -4.25
C LEU A 35 -0.56 -0.46 -4.84
N CYS A 36 0.46 0.23 -5.35
CA CYS A 36 0.32 1.56 -5.96
C CYS A 36 -0.70 1.60 -7.11
N VAL A 37 -0.78 0.55 -7.94
CA VAL A 37 -1.67 0.51 -9.12
C VAL A 37 -3.15 0.71 -8.75
N PRO A 38 -3.77 -0.11 -7.87
CA PRO A 38 -5.15 0.10 -7.45
C PRO A 38 -5.33 1.29 -6.49
N LEU A 39 -4.26 1.76 -5.85
CA LEU A 39 -4.27 2.96 -5.00
C LEU A 39 -4.17 4.26 -5.80
N GLN A 40 -3.88 4.18 -7.12
CA GLN A 40 -3.74 5.32 -8.00
C GLN A 40 -2.72 6.35 -7.50
N CYS A 41 -1.62 5.87 -6.92
CA CYS A 41 -0.51 6.70 -6.49
C CYS A 41 0.81 6.16 -7.05
N THR A 42 1.84 7.00 -7.04
CA THR A 42 3.20 6.55 -7.33
C THR A 42 3.85 5.92 -6.09
N LEU A 43 4.93 5.17 -6.31
CA LEU A 43 5.73 4.64 -5.21
C LEU A 43 6.39 5.76 -4.39
N GLU A 44 6.77 6.87 -5.05
CA GLU A 44 7.30 8.06 -4.40
C GLU A 44 6.28 8.68 -3.44
N GLU A 45 5.03 8.84 -3.90
CA GLU A 45 3.94 9.36 -3.06
C GLU A 45 3.64 8.46 -1.87
N LEU A 46 3.71 7.14 -2.07
CA LEU A 46 3.48 6.15 -1.02
C LEU A 46 4.58 6.16 0.06
N LEU A 47 5.83 6.43 -0.33
CA LEU A 47 6.99 6.44 0.56
C LEU A 47 7.28 7.82 1.17
N SER A 48 6.64 8.86 0.66
CA SER A 48 6.78 10.21 1.19
C SER A 48 6.08 10.36 2.54
N PRO A 49 6.59 11.20 3.45
CA PRO A 49 5.87 11.54 4.67
C PRO A 49 4.48 12.12 4.31
N PRO A 50 3.46 11.91 5.16
CA PRO A 50 2.12 12.42 4.90
C PRO A 50 2.17 13.91 4.62
N ARG A 51 1.60 14.34 3.48
CA ARG A 51 1.41 15.76 3.21
C ARG A 51 0.45 16.29 4.26
N LEU A 52 0.97 17.04 5.24
CA LEU A 52 0.13 17.83 6.15
C LEU A 52 -0.77 18.69 5.28
N ALA A 53 -2.08 18.47 5.35
CA ALA A 53 -3.05 19.34 4.71
C ALA A 53 -2.76 20.74 5.22
N ARG A 54 -2.36 21.65 4.31
CA ARG A 54 -2.27 23.06 4.65
C ARG A 54 -3.71 23.54 4.86
N GLU A 55 -3.99 23.99 6.08
CA GLU A 55 -5.24 24.66 6.47
C GLU A 55 -5.48 25.93 5.64
#